data_AF-A0A925AIF5-F1
#
_entry.id   AF-A0A925AIF5-F1
#
_cell.length_a   1.000
_cell.length_b   1.000
_cell.length_c   1.000
_cell.angle_alpha   90.00
_cell.angle_beta   90.00
_cell.angle_gamma   90.00
#
_symmetry.space_group_name_H-M   'P 1'
#
loop_
_entity.id
_entity.type
_entity.pdbx_description
1 polymer ?
#
loop_
_entity_poly.entity_id
_entity_poly.type
_entity_poly.pdbx_seq_one_letter_code
_entity_poly.pdbx_strand_id
1 'polypeptide(L)'
;MKFFKPQAQLARETILDEPDLFYLHVVTFCPRTRFREAGHEIDLSELSQNRCKVIVKLREDSNLPDFFYITPVVHTFPLTGVVFPAGEGEIEVQVVGAVLETGGSEGRGTPTTKTKTGGSGTVSTTTADSNPRPISSDLE
;
A
#
# COMPACT_ATOMS: atom_id res chain seq x y z
N MET A 1 10.34 -7.96 12.81
CA MET A 1 10.61 -6.65 12.17
C MET A 1 9.28 -5.94 12.04
N LYS A 2 9.18 -4.72 12.56
CA LYS A 2 7.93 -3.95 12.58
C LYS A 2 8.01 -2.94 11.44
N PHE A 3 7.11 -3.04 10.46
CA PHE A 3 6.94 -1.99 9.45
C PHE A 3 6.27 -0.78 10.12
N PHE A 4 6.63 0.43 9.69
CA PHE A 4 5.94 1.62 10.17
C PHE A 4 4.47 1.61 9.70
N LYS A 5 3.63 2.39 10.39
CA LYS A 5 2.23 2.55 9.99
C LYS A 5 2.19 3.09 8.55
N PRO A 6 1.50 2.41 7.61
CA PRO A 6 1.37 2.92 6.25
C PRO A 6 0.59 4.24 6.27
N GLN A 7 1.01 5.19 5.44
CA GLN A 7 0.22 6.38 5.11
C GLN A 7 -0.56 6.06 3.84
N ALA A 8 -1.88 6.22 3.88
CA ALA A 8 -2.75 5.94 2.75
C ALA A 8 -3.48 7.21 2.33
N GLN A 9 -3.54 7.45 1.03
CA GLN A 9 -4.33 8.52 0.43
C GLN A 9 -5.17 7.91 -0.68
N LEU A 10 -6.46 8.21 -0.67
CA LEU A 10 -7.37 7.90 -1.76
C LEU A 10 -7.44 9.10 -2.69
N ALA A 11 -7.44 8.86 -3.99
CA ALA A 11 -7.64 9.88 -5.01
C ALA A 11 -8.79 9.46 -5.91
N ARG A 12 -9.62 10.43 -6.33
CA ARG A 12 -10.69 10.23 -7.29
C ARG A 12 -10.30 10.88 -8.62
N GLU A 13 -10.40 10.11 -9.69
CA GLU A 13 -10.31 10.59 -11.06
C GLU A 13 -11.70 10.54 -11.68
N THR A 14 -12.27 11.71 -11.90
CA THR A 14 -13.57 11.86 -12.55
C THR A 14 -13.38 11.93 -14.06
N ILE A 15 -14.02 11.01 -14.77
CA ILE A 15 -14.04 10.92 -16.23
C ILE A 15 -15.45 11.27 -16.69
N LEU A 16 -15.57 12.17 -17.66
CA LEU A 16 -16.87 12.56 -18.21
C LEU A 16 -17.53 11.34 -18.86
N ASP A 17 -18.80 11.08 -18.51
CA ASP A 17 -19.62 9.97 -19.01
C ASP A 17 -19.15 8.54 -18.63
N GLU A 18 -18.22 8.40 -17.68
CA GLU A 18 -17.77 7.12 -17.11
C GLU A 18 -17.87 7.13 -15.57
N PRO A 19 -17.95 5.95 -14.91
CA PRO A 19 -17.88 5.88 -13.44
C PRO A 19 -16.53 6.40 -12.93
N ASP A 20 -16.55 7.13 -11.80
CA ASP A 20 -15.35 7.63 -11.15
C ASP A 20 -14.33 6.49 -10.89
N LEU A 21 -13.07 6.75 -11.23
CA LEU A 21 -11.96 5.86 -10.90
C LEU A 21 -11.34 6.27 -9.57
N PHE A 22 -11.15 5.30 -8.68
CA PHE A 22 -10.46 5.53 -7.40
C PHE A 22 -9.06 4.92 -7.45
N TYR A 23 -8.06 5.72 -7.06
CA TYR A 23 -6.68 5.29 -6.90
C TYR A 23 -6.29 5.31 -5.43
N LEU A 24 -5.71 4.22 -4.95
CA LEU A 24 -5.16 4.16 -3.61
C LEU A 24 -3.63 4.31 -3.67
N HIS A 25 -3.13 5.37 -3.06
CA HIS A 25 -1.71 5.60 -2.85
C HIS A 25 -1.36 5.18 -1.43
N VAL A 26 -0.43 4.23 -1.29
CA VAL A 26 0.05 3.76 0.01
C VAL A 26 1.56 3.97 0.11
N VAL A 27 2.00 4.69 1.13
CA VAL A 27 3.41 4.87 1.45
C VAL A 27 3.73 4.11 2.72
N THR A 28 4.60 3.10 2.61
CA THR A 28 5.12 2.36 3.76
C THR A 28 6.57 2.74 4.00
N PHE A 29 6.84 3.30 5.17
CA PHE A 29 8.23 3.51 5.59
C PHE A 29 8.82 2.19 6.07
N CYS A 30 9.97 1.82 5.50
CA CYS A 30 10.74 0.65 5.86
C CYS A 30 12.00 1.10 6.61
N PRO A 31 12.47 0.37 7.64
CA PRO A 31 13.66 0.75 8.40
C PRO A 31 14.98 0.50 7.65
N ARG A 32 14.93 -0.10 6.46
CA ARG A 32 16.09 -0.39 5.61
C ARG A 32 15.75 -0.12 4.14
N THR A 33 16.78 0.10 3.34
CA THR A 33 16.68 0.45 1.91
C THR A 33 16.36 -0.73 0.98
N ARG A 34 16.56 -1.97 1.42
CA ARG A 34 16.46 -3.16 0.57
C ARG A 34 15.04 -3.69 0.33
N PHE A 35 14.01 -2.92 0.65
CA PHE A 35 12.62 -3.31 0.46
C PHE A 35 12.07 -2.71 -0.83
N ARG A 36 11.28 -3.49 -1.55
CA ARG A 36 10.53 -3.02 -2.72
C ARG A 36 9.09 -3.49 -2.70
N GLU A 37 8.29 -2.84 -3.53
CA GLU A 37 6.92 -3.20 -3.85
C GLU A 37 6.87 -4.62 -4.45
N ALA A 38 5.83 -5.38 -4.06
CA ALA A 38 5.67 -6.78 -4.42
C ALA A 38 4.21 -7.15 -4.78
N GLY A 39 3.38 -6.17 -5.09
CA GLY A 39 1.96 -6.31 -5.38
C GLY A 39 1.05 -5.96 -4.22
N HIS A 40 -0.23 -6.21 -4.42
CA HIS A 40 -1.30 -5.99 -3.46
C HIS A 40 -2.41 -7.05 -3.64
N GLU A 41 -3.24 -7.21 -2.61
CA GLU A 41 -4.47 -8.01 -2.64
C GLU A 41 -5.61 -7.18 -2.05
N ILE A 42 -6.82 -7.39 -2.57
CA ILE A 42 -8.03 -6.74 -2.08
C ILE A 42 -8.94 -7.83 -1.52
N ASP A 43 -9.30 -7.70 -0.26
CA ASP A 43 -10.24 -8.55 0.46
C ASP A 43 -11.58 -7.81 0.60
N LEU A 44 -12.60 -8.41 -0.01
CA LEU A 44 -13.96 -7.88 -0.11
C LEU A 44 -14.93 -8.58 0.86
N SER A 45 -14.43 -9.41 1.78
CA SER A 45 -15.27 -10.19 2.71
C SER A 45 -16.16 -9.32 3.62
N GLU A 46 -15.70 -8.11 3.98
CA GLU A 46 -16.45 -7.14 4.79
C GLU A 46 -17.15 -6.04 3.97
N LEU A 47 -17.22 -6.18 2.64
CA LEU A 47 -17.76 -5.13 1.76
C LEU A 47 -19.23 -4.81 2.06
N SER A 48 -20.01 -5.81 2.49
CA SER A 48 -21.41 -5.66 2.92
C SER A 48 -21.58 -4.76 4.15
N GLN A 49 -20.51 -4.58 4.93
CA GLN A 49 -20.44 -3.68 6.08
C GLN A 49 -19.81 -2.32 5.72
N ASN A 50 -19.64 -2.04 4.42
CA ASN A 50 -18.92 -0.91 3.86
C ASN A 50 -17.43 -0.86 4.26
N ARG A 51 -16.80 -2.00 4.50
CA ARG A 51 -15.38 -2.09 4.82
C ARG A 51 -14.66 -2.90 3.76
N CYS A 52 -13.52 -2.41 3.30
CA CYS A 52 -12.65 -3.10 2.36
C CYS A 52 -11.27 -3.19 2.96
N LYS A 53 -10.65 -4.37 2.88
CA LYS A 53 -9.29 -4.57 3.36
C LYS A 53 -8.35 -4.71 2.18
N VAL A 54 -7.26 -3.95 2.20
CA VAL A 54 -6.24 -3.94 1.17
C VAL A 54 -4.91 -4.37 1.78
N ILE A 55 -4.36 -5.48 1.30
CA ILE A 55 -3.09 -6.03 1.76
C ILE A 55 -2.01 -5.59 0.78
N VAL A 56 -1.13 -4.68 1.19
CA VAL A 56 0.03 -4.27 0.39
C VAL A 56 1.23 -5.16 0.72
N LYS A 57 1.89 -5.67 -0.32
CA LYS A 57 2.99 -6.61 -0.17
C LYS A 57 4.33 -5.93 -0.40
N LEU A 58 5.27 -6.24 0.48
CA LEU A 58 6.67 -5.87 0.40
C LEU A 58 7.52 -7.12 0.23
N ARG A 59 8.66 -6.99 -0.44
CA ARG A 59 9.70 -8.02 -0.45
C ARG A 59 11.07 -7.39 -0.30
N GLU A 60 11.96 -8.13 0.34
CA GLU A 60 13.38 -7.80 0.27
C GLU A 60 13.94 -8.12 -1.13
N ASP A 61 14.78 -7.24 -1.65
CA ASP A 61 15.51 -7.43 -2.90
C ASP A 61 17.01 -7.44 -2.61
N SER A 62 17.65 -8.58 -2.85
CA SER A 62 19.09 -8.76 -2.64
C SER A 62 19.96 -7.90 -3.56
N ASN A 63 19.38 -7.34 -4.63
CA ASN A 63 20.10 -6.45 -5.55
C ASN A 63 20.12 -5.00 -5.05
N LEU A 64 19.31 -4.66 -4.05
CA LEU A 64 19.31 -3.34 -3.44
C LEU A 64 20.33 -3.30 -2.28
N PRO A 65 21.05 -2.19 -2.11
CA PRO A 65 21.94 -2.05 -0.97
C PRO A 65 21.13 -2.07 0.33
N ASP A 66 21.74 -2.56 1.40
CA ASP A 66 21.11 -2.75 2.70
C ASP A 66 21.67 -1.77 3.73
N PHE A 67 21.12 -0.55 3.72
CA PHE A 67 21.44 0.51 4.67
C PHE A 67 20.32 0.67 5.69
N PHE A 68 20.69 0.99 6.93
CA PHE A 68 19.74 1.39 7.97
C PHE A 68 19.30 2.84 7.78
N TYR A 69 18.39 3.03 6.83
CA TYR A 69 17.78 4.32 6.54
C TYR A 69 16.27 4.14 6.37
N ILE A 70 15.50 5.07 6.93
CA ILE A 70 14.04 5.07 6.76
C ILE A 70 13.74 5.35 5.29
N THR A 71 13.27 4.33 4.58
CA THR A 71 13.08 4.35 3.13
C THR A 71 11.59 4.18 2.82
N PRO A 72 10.98 5.11 2.07
CA PRO A 72 9.60 4.96 1.64
C PRO A 72 9.52 3.91 0.51
N VAL A 73 8.57 2.98 0.64
CA VAL A 73 8.11 2.13 -0.45
C VAL A 73 6.69 2.55 -0.78
N VAL A 74 6.47 2.88 -2.05
CA VAL A 74 5.20 3.43 -2.53
C VAL A 74 4.48 2.39 -3.37
N HIS A 75 3.19 2.19 -3.07
CA HIS A 75 2.25 1.43 -3.88
C HIS A 75 1.22 2.40 -4.44
N THR A 76 0.89 2.25 -5.71
CA THR A 76 -0.22 2.98 -6.35
C THR A 76 -0.94 2.01 -7.24
N PHE A 77 -2.24 1.85 -7.01
CA PHE A 77 -3.07 0.95 -7.79
C PHE A 77 -4.52 1.44 -7.83
N PRO A 78 -5.24 1.15 -8.92
CA PRO A 78 -6.65 1.47 -9.01
C PRO A 78 -7.48 0.51 -8.17
N LEU A 79 -8.54 1.00 -7.53
CA LEU A 79 -9.55 0.22 -6.81
C LEU A 79 -10.71 -0.17 -7.74
N THR A 80 -10.40 -0.55 -8.98
CA THR A 80 -11.42 -0.89 -9.99
C THR A 80 -12.38 -1.96 -9.46
N GLY A 81 -13.67 -1.67 -9.44
CA GLY A 81 -14.72 -2.62 -9.05
C GLY A 81 -15.07 -2.66 -7.56
N VAL A 82 -14.43 -1.85 -6.71
CA VAL A 82 -14.86 -1.69 -5.31
C VAL A 82 -16.02 -0.70 -5.25
N VAL A 83 -17.24 -1.20 -5.02
CA VAL A 83 -18.45 -0.38 -4.90
C VAL A 83 -19.05 -0.57 -3.51
N PHE A 84 -19.04 0.50 -2.71
CA PHE A 84 -19.59 0.49 -1.34
C PHE A 84 -21.11 0.61 -1.37
N PRO A 85 -21.87 -0.35 -0.82
CA PRO A 85 -23.33 -0.37 -0.89
C PRO A 85 -24.04 0.86 -0.31
N ALA A 86 -23.47 1.49 0.74
CA ALA A 86 -24.06 2.66 1.39
C ALA A 86 -23.37 4.00 1.00
N GLY A 87 -22.56 4.01 -0.06
CA GLY A 87 -21.88 5.21 -0.58
C GLY A 87 -20.59 5.57 0.18
N GLU A 88 -20.62 5.61 1.51
CA GLU A 88 -19.43 5.81 2.33
C GLU A 88 -18.75 4.49 2.66
N GLY A 89 -17.45 4.40 2.37
CA GLY A 89 -16.63 3.21 2.58
C GLY A 89 -15.41 3.49 3.45
N GLU A 90 -15.06 2.52 4.28
CA GLU A 90 -13.80 2.48 5.01
C GLU A 90 -12.84 1.49 4.31
N ILE A 91 -11.61 1.93 4.06
CA ILE A 91 -10.56 1.10 3.49
C ILE A 91 -9.47 0.91 4.55
N GLU A 92 -9.30 -0.32 5.02
CA GLU A 92 -8.19 -0.71 5.89
C GLU A 92 -7.02 -1.22 5.06
N VAL A 93 -5.86 -0.60 5.22
CA VAL A 93 -4.61 -1.00 4.59
C VAL A 93 -3.75 -1.78 5.57
N GLN A 94 -3.37 -3.00 5.21
CA GLN A 94 -2.45 -3.85 5.96
C GLN A 94 -1.17 -4.09 5.17
N VAL A 95 -0.01 -3.87 5.78
CA VAL A 95 1.29 -4.18 5.16
C VAL A 95 1.69 -5.60 5.50
N VAL A 96 2.13 -6.37 4.51
CA VAL A 96 2.75 -7.70 4.69
C VAL A 96 4.08 -7.74 3.94
N GLY A 97 5.16 -8.20 4.59
CA GLY A 97 6.48 -8.27 3.98
C GLY A 97 7.06 -9.68 3.96
N ALA A 98 7.57 -10.12 2.82
CA ALA A 98 8.43 -11.29 2.71
C ALA A 98 9.88 -10.91 3.05
N VAL A 99 10.42 -11.53 4.10
CA VAL A 99 11.79 -11.30 4.58
C VAL A 99 12.65 -12.50 4.21
N LEU A 100 13.80 -12.23 3.60
CA LEU A 100 14.84 -13.22 3.32
C LEU A 100 15.68 -13.35 4.59
N GLU A 101 15.59 -14.49 5.27
CA GLU A 101 16.49 -14.78 6.38
C GLU A 101 17.71 -15.53 5.82
N THR A 102 18.88 -14.90 5.90
CA THR A 102 20.15 -15.62 5.82
C THR A 102 20.25 -16.49 7.06
N GLY A 103 20.21 -17.81 6.87
CA GLY A 103 20.38 -18.78 7.96
C GLY A 103 21.67 -18.49 8.71
N GLY A 104 21.55 -18.30 10.02
CA GLY A 104 22.72 -18.25 10.90
C GLY A 104 23.33 -19.64 11.05
N SER A 105 24.66 -19.66 11.13
CA SER A 105 25.54 -20.80 11.41
C SER A 105 26.03 -21.58 10.18
N GLU A 106 27.34 -21.40 9.92
CA GLU A 106 28.28 -22.38 9.35
C GLU A 106 27.66 -23.53 8.53
N GLY A 107 27.44 -23.27 7.25
CA GLY A 107 26.98 -24.28 6.29
C GLY A 107 26.20 -23.60 5.17
N ARG A 108 26.39 -24.06 3.94
CA ARG A 108 25.63 -23.61 2.75
C ARG A 108 24.12 -23.88 2.95
N GLY A 109 23.42 -23.00 3.67
CA GLY A 109 21.98 -23.04 3.86
C GLY A 109 21.27 -22.31 2.74
N THR A 110 20.30 -22.94 2.09
CA THR A 110 19.40 -22.31 1.12
C THR A 110 18.64 -21.17 1.81
N PRO A 111 18.55 -19.97 1.22
CA PRO A 111 17.78 -18.87 1.82
C PRO A 111 16.31 -19.28 1.99
N THR A 112 15.76 -19.06 3.18
CA THR A 112 14.34 -19.30 3.47
C THR A 112 13.60 -17.98 3.57
N THR A 113 12.36 -17.95 3.05
CA THR A 113 11.51 -16.76 3.08
C THR A 113 10.48 -16.90 4.19
N LYS A 114 10.35 -15.89 5.05
CA LYS A 114 9.26 -15.79 6.04
C LYS A 114 8.41 -14.56 5.78
N THR A 115 7.11 -14.72 5.92
CA THR A 115 6.15 -13.61 5.85
C THR A 115 6.02 -12.94 7.22
N LYS A 116 6.11 -11.61 7.27
CA LYS A 116 5.92 -10.79 8.47
C LYS A 116 4.81 -9.77 8.21
N THR A 117 3.77 -9.78 9.02
CA THR A 117 2.70 -8.77 8.99
C THR A 117 3.14 -7.50 9.73
N GLY A 118 2.88 -6.35 9.12
CA GLY A 118 3.30 -5.01 9.53
C GLY A 118 2.21 -4.14 10.13
N GLY A 119 2.46 -2.81 10.11
CA GLY A 119 1.49 -1.80 10.55
C GLY A 119 0.25 -1.74 9.65
N SER A 120 -0.85 -1.24 10.21
CA SER A 120 -2.10 -0.99 9.50
C SER A 120 -2.49 0.49 9.56
N GLY A 121 -3.17 0.97 8.52
CA GLY A 121 -3.72 2.32 8.42
C GLY A 121 -5.11 2.28 7.78
N THR A 122 -5.89 3.35 7.93
CA THR A 122 -7.25 3.43 7.37
C THR A 122 -7.44 4.74 6.63
N VAL A 123 -8.22 4.69 5.55
CA VAL A 123 -8.63 5.85 4.75
C VAL A 123 -10.10 5.69 4.37
N SER A 124 -10.83 6.80 4.22
CA SER A 124 -12.26 6.79 3.88
C SER A 124 -12.50 7.34 2.47
N THR A 125 -13.55 6.87 1.80
CA THR A 125 -13.95 7.36 0.48
C THR A 125 -14.21 8.87 0.45
N THR A 126 -14.69 9.45 1.55
CA THR A 126 -14.94 10.90 1.68
C THR A 126 -13.65 11.75 1.67
N THR A 127 -12.50 11.14 1.96
CA THR A 127 -11.20 11.84 1.95
C THR A 127 -10.56 11.97 0.56
N ALA A 128 -11.13 11.30 -0.45
CA ALA A 128 -10.63 11.36 -1.83
C ALA A 128 -10.72 12.76 -2.45
N ASP A 129 -11.65 13.58 -1.95
CA ASP A 129 -11.97 14.91 -2.47
C ASP A 129 -11.17 16.04 -1.81
N SER A 130 -10.37 15.71 -0.80
CA SER A 130 -9.77 16.70 0.12
C SER A 130 -8.55 17.43 -0.43
N ASN A 131 -8.02 17.05 -1.60
CA ASN A 131 -6.86 17.73 -2.20
C ASN A 131 -7.25 18.35 -3.54
N PRO A 132 -7.47 19.68 -3.61
CA PRO A 132 -7.62 20.35 -4.90
C PRO A 132 -6.37 20.08 -5.73
N ARG A 133 -6.56 19.78 -7.03
CA ARG A 133 -5.44 19.76 -7.99
C ARG A 133 -4.67 21.08 -7.85
N PRO A 134 -3.33 21.07 -7.85
CA PRO A 134 -2.58 22.30 -7.93
C PRO A 134 -3.08 23.08 -9.15
N ILE A 135 -3.59 24.28 -8.91
CA ILE A 135 -4.07 25.15 -9.98
C ILE A 135 -2.84 25.50 -10.81
N SER A 136 -2.79 25.07 -12.06
CA SER A 136 -1.78 25.50 -13.01
C SER A 136 -1.94 27.00 -13.23
N SER A 137 -1.20 27.81 -12.48
CA SER A 137 -1.27 29.27 -12.56
C SER A 137 -0.51 29.88 -13.76
N ASP A 138 0.06 29.06 -14.66
CA ASP A 138 1.00 29.55 -15.66
C ASP A 138 0.47 29.40 -17.10
N LEU A 139 -0.72 29.92 -17.34
CA LEU A 139 -1.22 30.22 -18.69
C LEU A 139 -1.84 31.63 -18.69
N GLU A 140 -1.00 32.65 -18.57
CA GLU A 140 -1.26 34.01 -19.08
C GLU A 140 -0.04 34.49 -19.89
#